data_AF-A0A2D5H2C7-F1
#
_entry.id   AF-A0A2D5H2C7-F1
#
_cell.length_a   1.000
_cell.length_b   1.000
_cell.length_c   1.000
_cell.angle_alpha   90.00
_cell.angle_beta   90.00
_cell.angle_gamma   90.00
#
_symmetry.space_group_name_H-M   'P 1'
#
loop_
_entity.id
_entity.type
_entity.pdbx_description
1 polymer ?
#
loop_
_entity_poly.entity_id
_entity_poly.type
_entity_poly.pdbx_seq_one_letter_code
_entity_poly.pdbx_strand_id
1 'polypeptide(L)'
;MRAYVQQGQKGDPNYLNLEQIAYRFWERGYEVMRFDAPTLFDGALDRGLLSFPDETIVAGGVGTVRSAIKRAQRPLPDLQDLPECLKKWIGRDFWISTLEQVRQPFENEEETRAVHVKPLHEHKKFKGTVFHKFSDLIPSAVVAGETEVLVQEVVEFVSEWRAYIFRGRIKFVANYRGDPLVFPDPSRMQAALDAFENRPVGCSMDWGITSTGDTLLVEVNDGYALGNYGLDGYVYTAIIEARWREIMGLEDNGIGINL
;
A
#
# COMPACT_ATOMS: atom_id res chain seq x y z
N MET A 1 -19.94 11.12 -12.86
CA MET A 1 -18.64 10.49 -12.60
C MET A 1 -18.77 8.98 -12.72
N ARG A 2 -17.74 8.31 -13.25
CA ARG A 2 -17.64 6.87 -13.44
C ARG A 2 -16.54 6.30 -12.55
N ALA A 3 -16.83 5.19 -11.90
CA ALA A 3 -15.85 4.41 -11.15
C ALA A 3 -15.62 3.08 -11.87
N TYR A 4 -14.46 2.94 -12.49
CA TYR A 4 -13.97 1.67 -13.01
C TYR A 4 -13.36 0.90 -11.85
N VAL A 5 -13.97 -0.23 -11.46
CA VAL A 5 -13.50 -1.04 -10.34
C VAL A 5 -13.09 -2.42 -10.85
N GLN A 6 -11.84 -2.80 -10.59
CA GLN A 6 -11.29 -4.08 -11.01
C GLN A 6 -12.16 -5.24 -10.52
N GLN A 7 -12.49 -6.16 -11.42
CA GLN A 7 -13.18 -7.40 -11.11
C GLN A 7 -12.21 -8.39 -10.46
N GLY A 8 -12.59 -8.89 -9.29
CA GLY A 8 -11.88 -9.98 -8.62
C GLY A 8 -12.52 -11.33 -8.93
N GLN A 9 -11.77 -12.42 -8.79
CA GLN A 9 -12.34 -13.76 -8.83
C GLN A 9 -12.68 -14.23 -7.41
N LYS A 10 -13.82 -14.89 -7.24
CA LYS A 10 -14.19 -15.45 -5.94
C LYS A 10 -13.14 -16.47 -5.51
N GLY A 11 -12.57 -16.28 -4.32
CA GLY A 11 -11.44 -17.07 -3.82
C GLY A 11 -10.14 -16.27 -3.77
N ASP A 12 -10.02 -15.17 -4.52
CA ASP A 12 -8.90 -14.25 -4.40
C ASP A 12 -8.96 -13.49 -3.07
N PRO A 13 -7.83 -13.27 -2.37
CA PRO A 13 -7.80 -12.51 -1.12
C PRO A 13 -8.37 -11.09 -1.24
N ASN A 14 -8.28 -10.48 -2.44
CA ASN A 14 -8.75 -9.12 -2.69
C ASN A 14 -10.22 -9.05 -3.13
N TYR A 15 -10.90 -10.19 -3.36
CA TYR A 15 -12.24 -10.23 -3.92
C TYR A 15 -13.23 -9.38 -3.12
N LEU A 16 -13.34 -9.62 -1.81
CA LEU A 16 -14.28 -8.90 -0.95
C LEU A 16 -14.00 -7.41 -0.91
N ASN A 17 -12.73 -7.02 -0.89
CA ASN A 17 -12.35 -5.61 -0.91
C ASN A 17 -12.81 -4.91 -2.20
N LEU A 18 -12.64 -5.56 -3.36
CA LEU A 18 -13.08 -5.03 -4.65
C LEU A 18 -14.61 -4.92 -4.75
N GLU A 19 -15.36 -5.89 -4.22
CA GLU A 19 -16.82 -5.82 -4.16
C GLU A 19 -17.30 -4.67 -3.25
N GLN A 20 -16.64 -4.48 -2.10
CA GLN A 20 -16.94 -3.36 -1.21
C GLN A 20 -16.67 -2.01 -1.88
N ILE A 21 -15.55 -1.85 -2.59
CA ILE A 21 -15.24 -0.62 -3.34
C ILE A 21 -16.34 -0.34 -4.36
N ALA A 22 -16.71 -1.33 -5.17
CA ALA A 22 -17.75 -1.19 -6.18
C ALA A 22 -19.10 -0.78 -5.56
N TYR A 23 -19.51 -1.46 -4.50
CA TYR A 23 -20.76 -1.14 -3.80
C TYR A 23 -20.76 0.28 -3.23
N ARG A 24 -19.67 0.70 -2.58
CA ARG A 24 -19.58 2.02 -1.94
C ARG A 24 -19.48 3.18 -2.94
N PHE A 25 -18.85 2.99 -4.09
CA PHE A 25 -18.94 3.97 -5.17
C PHE A 25 -20.37 4.07 -5.73
N TRP A 26 -21.06 2.94 -5.91
CA TRP A 26 -22.46 2.95 -6.36
C TRP A 26 -23.38 3.65 -5.36
N GLU A 27 -23.23 3.37 -4.05
CA GLU A 27 -23.98 4.03 -2.97
C GLU A 27 -23.75 5.55 -2.95
N ARG A 28 -22.56 5.99 -3.36
CA ARG A 28 -22.19 7.41 -3.53
C ARG A 28 -22.69 8.04 -4.83
N GLY A 29 -23.41 7.31 -5.67
CA GLY A 29 -24.04 7.80 -6.90
C GLY A 29 -23.17 7.72 -8.15
N TYR A 30 -22.07 6.96 -8.13
CA TYR A 30 -21.22 6.78 -9.32
C TYR A 30 -21.80 5.71 -10.24
N GLU A 31 -21.63 5.91 -11.54
CA GLU A 31 -21.78 4.83 -12.51
C GLU A 31 -20.59 3.87 -12.33
N VAL A 32 -20.85 2.67 -11.82
CA VAL A 32 -19.80 1.68 -11.53
C VAL A 32 -19.66 0.70 -12.68
N MET A 33 -18.46 0.66 -13.26
CA MET A 33 -18.11 -0.24 -14.36
C MET A 33 -17.09 -1.26 -13.88
N ARG A 34 -17.42 -2.55 -13.96
CA ARG A 34 -16.48 -3.64 -13.64
C ARG A 34 -15.61 -3.93 -14.87
N PHE A 35 -14.32 -4.20 -14.66
CA PHE A 35 -13.38 -4.52 -15.74
C PHE A 35 -12.31 -5.52 -15.27
N ASP A 36 -11.76 -6.31 -16.17
CA ASP A 36 -10.63 -7.20 -15.91
C ASP A 36 -9.30 -6.57 -16.37
N ALA A 37 -8.17 -7.17 -15.98
CA ALA A 37 -6.85 -6.63 -16.34
C ALA A 37 -6.62 -6.53 -17.87
N PRO A 38 -6.99 -7.54 -18.69
CA PRO A 38 -6.94 -7.42 -20.16
C PRO A 38 -7.67 -6.19 -20.71
N THR A 39 -8.89 -5.91 -20.25
CA THR A 39 -9.68 -4.74 -20.68
C THR A 39 -8.92 -3.42 -20.47
N LEU A 40 -8.19 -3.30 -19.36
CA LEU A 40 -7.33 -2.13 -19.11
C LEU A 40 -6.11 -2.12 -20.03
N PHE A 41 -5.46 -3.27 -20.24
CA PHE A 41 -4.25 -3.35 -21.06
C PHE A 41 -4.53 -3.11 -22.55
N ASP A 42 -5.72 -3.45 -23.03
CA ASP A 42 -6.16 -3.18 -24.40
C ASP A 42 -6.59 -1.72 -24.61
N GLY A 43 -6.64 -0.91 -23.55
CA GLY A 43 -6.93 0.51 -23.64
C GLY A 43 -8.40 0.90 -23.68
N ALA A 44 -9.29 -0.01 -23.30
CA ALA A 44 -10.73 0.27 -23.29
C ALA A 44 -11.10 1.46 -22.37
N LEU A 45 -10.26 1.78 -21.38
CA LEU A 45 -10.47 2.88 -20.43
C LEU A 45 -9.78 4.19 -20.85
N ASP A 46 -8.96 4.20 -21.91
CA ASP A 46 -8.10 5.34 -22.26
C ASP A 46 -8.89 6.62 -22.54
N ARG A 47 -10.04 6.50 -23.21
CA ARG A 47 -10.91 7.65 -23.46
C ARG A 47 -11.32 8.34 -22.16
N GLY A 48 -11.68 7.58 -21.13
CA GLY A 48 -12.02 8.13 -19.81
C GLY A 48 -10.79 8.76 -19.14
N LEU A 49 -9.68 8.01 -19.12
CA LEU A 49 -8.44 8.43 -18.49
C LEU A 49 -7.82 9.71 -19.09
N LEU A 50 -7.89 9.86 -20.42
CA LEU A 50 -7.24 10.95 -21.15
C LEU A 50 -8.18 12.12 -21.43
N SER A 51 -9.44 11.86 -21.79
CA SER A 51 -10.37 12.92 -22.21
C SER A 51 -11.32 13.38 -21.12
N PHE A 52 -11.54 12.57 -20.07
CA PHE A 52 -12.47 12.86 -18.97
C PHE A 52 -11.87 12.49 -17.60
N PRO A 53 -10.65 12.99 -17.28
CA PRO A 53 -9.90 12.57 -16.09
C PRO A 53 -10.59 12.96 -14.77
N ASP A 54 -11.34 14.07 -14.76
CA ASP A 54 -12.11 14.57 -13.62
C ASP A 54 -13.42 13.82 -13.38
N GLU A 55 -13.89 13.09 -14.38
CA GLU A 55 -15.07 12.23 -14.29
C GLU A 55 -14.73 10.74 -14.14
N THR A 56 -13.45 10.35 -14.24
CA THR A 56 -13.01 8.95 -14.30
C THR A 56 -12.18 8.58 -13.08
N ILE A 57 -12.64 7.57 -12.33
CA ILE A 57 -11.89 6.95 -11.22
C ILE A 57 -11.54 5.51 -11.60
N VAL A 58 -10.32 5.08 -11.31
CA VAL A 58 -9.95 3.66 -11.38
C VAL A 58 -9.57 3.16 -10.00
N ALA A 59 -10.21 2.09 -9.55
CA ALA A 59 -9.93 1.43 -8.28
C ALA A 59 -9.63 -0.06 -8.50
N GLY A 60 -8.65 -0.58 -7.78
CA GLY A 60 -8.20 -1.95 -7.91
C GLY A 60 -6.99 -2.26 -7.04
N GLY A 61 -6.35 -3.39 -7.30
CA GLY A 61 -5.06 -3.70 -6.66
C GLY A 61 -3.94 -2.82 -7.20
N VAL A 62 -2.82 -2.76 -6.45
CA VAL A 62 -1.66 -1.89 -6.73
C VAL A 62 -1.22 -1.92 -8.20
N GLY A 63 -1.00 -3.10 -8.78
CA GLY A 63 -0.56 -3.24 -10.17
C GLY A 63 -1.57 -2.71 -11.20
N THR A 64 -2.87 -2.87 -10.96
CA THR A 64 -3.94 -2.40 -11.84
C THR A 64 -4.00 -0.87 -11.83
N VAL A 65 -3.97 -0.26 -10.64
CA VAL A 65 -4.01 1.20 -10.51
C VAL A 65 -2.75 1.83 -11.11
N ARG A 66 -1.55 1.29 -10.84
CA ARG A 66 -0.30 1.75 -11.47
C ARG A 66 -0.34 1.66 -12.98
N SER A 67 -0.94 0.61 -13.53
CA SER A 67 -1.12 0.49 -14.98
C SER A 67 -2.06 1.56 -15.53
N ALA A 68 -3.17 1.83 -14.85
CA ALA A 68 -4.09 2.90 -15.24
C ALA A 68 -3.44 4.30 -15.19
N ILE A 69 -2.62 4.58 -14.17
CA ILE A 69 -1.85 5.84 -14.06
C ILE A 69 -0.92 6.02 -15.27
N LYS A 70 -0.19 4.96 -15.66
CA LYS A 70 0.67 4.99 -16.86
C LYS A 70 -0.12 5.26 -18.14
N ARG A 71 -1.27 4.60 -18.31
CA ARG A 71 -2.14 4.80 -19.49
C ARG A 71 -2.76 6.19 -19.53
N ALA A 72 -3.04 6.77 -18.36
CA ALA A 72 -3.44 8.16 -18.20
C ALA A 72 -2.31 9.17 -18.46
N GLN A 73 -1.10 8.70 -18.80
CA GLN A 73 0.09 9.53 -19.04
C GLN A 73 0.46 10.39 -17.82
N ARG A 74 0.23 9.86 -16.63
CA ARG A 74 0.59 10.51 -15.35
C ARG A 74 1.84 9.87 -14.74
N PRO A 75 2.65 10.64 -14.01
CA PRO A 75 3.76 10.07 -13.27
C PRO A 75 3.23 9.11 -12.19
N LEU A 76 3.96 8.02 -11.96
CA LEU A 76 3.67 7.18 -10.82
C LEU A 76 4.00 7.94 -9.53
N PRO A 77 3.18 7.80 -8.48
CA PRO A 77 3.49 8.41 -7.20
C PRO A 77 4.78 7.84 -6.61
N ASP A 78 5.59 8.73 -6.05
CA ASP A 78 6.81 8.42 -5.33
C ASP A 78 6.52 8.41 -3.83
N LEU A 79 5.94 7.31 -3.35
CA LEU A 79 5.73 7.08 -1.93
C LEU A 79 6.63 5.92 -1.51
N GLN A 80 7.60 6.23 -0.65
CA GLN A 80 8.49 5.23 -0.09
C GLN A 80 7.80 4.49 1.06
N ASP A 81 7.94 3.16 1.12
CA ASP A 81 7.46 2.33 2.22
C ASP A 81 8.04 2.81 3.57
N LEU A 82 9.29 3.28 3.56
CA LEU A 82 10.05 3.75 4.72
C LEU A 82 10.71 5.11 4.42
N PRO A 83 9.96 6.22 4.50
CA PRO A 83 10.51 7.54 4.18
C PRO A 83 11.49 8.01 5.26
N GLU A 84 12.58 8.65 4.86
CA GLU A 84 13.66 9.06 5.78
C GLU A 84 13.17 10.02 6.88
N CYS A 85 12.18 10.88 6.59
CA CYS A 85 11.57 11.78 7.59
C CYS A 85 10.91 11.00 8.75
N LEU A 86 10.60 9.72 8.57
CA LEU A 86 10.00 8.85 9.58
C LEU A 86 10.98 7.84 10.21
N LYS A 87 12.29 7.94 9.91
CA LYS A 87 13.31 7.00 10.39
C LYS A 87 13.31 6.77 11.90
N LYS A 88 13.03 7.81 12.68
CA LYS A 88 12.94 7.76 14.15
C LYS A 88 11.88 6.75 14.65
N TRP A 89 10.84 6.47 13.87
CA TRP A 89 9.75 5.58 14.26
C TRP A 89 9.90 4.15 13.74
N ILE A 90 10.79 3.91 12.77
CA ILE A 90 10.98 2.59 12.13
C ILE A 90 11.60 1.59 13.11
N GLY A 91 12.54 2.03 13.95
CA GLY A 91 13.10 1.23 15.05
C GLY A 91 13.93 0.01 14.62
N ARG A 92 14.42 0.01 13.38
CA ARG A 92 15.27 -1.03 12.80
C ARG A 92 16.08 -0.45 11.65
N ASP A 93 17.21 -1.05 11.35
CA ASP A 93 18.00 -0.66 10.19
C ASP A 93 17.35 -1.15 8.89
N PHE A 94 17.47 -0.34 7.84
CA PHE A 94 17.04 -0.66 6.49
C PHE A 94 17.98 -0.04 5.46
N TRP A 95 18.14 -0.73 4.32
CA TRP A 95 19.03 -0.28 3.25
C TRP A 95 18.56 -0.84 1.89
N ILE A 96 19.11 -0.27 0.82
CA ILE A 96 18.91 -0.75 -0.55
C ILE A 96 20.06 -1.68 -0.92
N SER A 97 19.75 -2.80 -1.55
CA SER A 97 20.72 -3.77 -2.08
C SER A 97 20.15 -4.42 -3.35
N THR A 98 20.90 -5.36 -3.95
CA THR A 98 20.38 -6.22 -5.02
C THR A 98 19.98 -7.58 -4.46
N LEU A 99 19.01 -8.22 -5.11
CA LEU A 99 18.54 -9.54 -4.68
C LEU A 99 19.67 -10.59 -4.70
N GLU A 100 20.61 -10.48 -5.65
CA GLU A 100 21.83 -11.31 -5.71
C GLU A 100 22.70 -11.14 -4.46
N GLN A 101 23.03 -9.89 -4.10
CA GLN A 101 23.85 -9.60 -2.92
C GLN A 101 23.23 -10.13 -1.62
N VAL A 102 21.90 -10.05 -1.52
CA VAL A 102 21.19 -10.50 -0.32
C VAL A 102 21.08 -12.03 -0.28
N ARG A 103 21.02 -12.72 -1.42
CA ARG A 103 20.98 -14.19 -1.50
C ARG A 103 22.31 -14.84 -1.18
N GLN A 104 23.40 -14.25 -1.67
CA GLN A 104 24.73 -14.87 -1.67
C GLN A 104 25.15 -15.48 -0.32
N PRO A 105 24.97 -14.81 0.84
CA PRO A 105 25.31 -15.41 2.13
C PRO A 105 24.48 -16.66 2.45
N PHE A 106 23.19 -16.69 2.10
CA PHE A 106 22.31 -17.84 2.33
C PHE A 106 22.58 -18.99 1.34
N GLU A 107 23.00 -18.68 0.11
CA GLU A 107 23.39 -19.66 -0.90
C GLU A 107 24.72 -20.35 -0.56
N ASN A 108 25.64 -19.60 0.05
CA ASN A 108 26.94 -20.10 0.50
C ASN A 108 26.91 -20.74 1.89
N GLU A 109 25.74 -20.81 2.54
CA GLU A 109 25.58 -21.25 3.93
C GLU A 109 26.48 -20.49 4.93
N GLU A 110 26.72 -19.20 4.66
CA GLU A 110 27.45 -18.30 5.55
C GLU A 110 26.61 -17.96 6.79
N GLU A 111 27.27 -17.80 7.94
CA GLU A 111 26.60 -17.37 9.17
C GLU A 111 26.16 -15.90 9.03
N THR A 112 24.85 -15.69 8.81
CA THR A 112 24.25 -14.36 8.63
C THR A 112 22.96 -14.21 9.43
N ARG A 113 22.56 -12.97 9.69
CA ARG A 113 21.29 -12.66 10.38
C ARG A 113 20.12 -12.78 9.41
N ALA A 114 18.94 -13.12 9.94
CA ALA A 114 17.72 -13.09 9.16
C ALA A 114 17.37 -11.65 8.75
N VAL A 115 16.91 -11.47 7.52
CA VAL A 115 16.51 -10.17 6.96
C VAL A 115 15.17 -10.24 6.27
N HIS A 116 14.38 -9.18 6.36
CA HIS A 116 13.14 -9.03 5.59
C HIS A 116 13.43 -8.30 4.28
N VAL A 117 13.08 -8.93 3.16
CA VAL A 117 13.41 -8.46 1.81
C VAL A 117 12.14 -8.19 1.01
N LYS A 118 12.06 -7.01 0.38
CA LYS A 118 10.96 -6.58 -0.50
C LYS A 118 11.51 -6.00 -1.80
N PRO A 119 10.87 -6.20 -2.97
CA PRO A 119 11.20 -5.44 -4.18
C PRO A 119 11.05 -3.93 -3.93
N LEU A 120 12.00 -3.12 -4.38
CA LEU A 120 11.98 -1.67 -4.15
C LEU A 120 10.95 -0.93 -5.02
N HIS A 121 10.90 -1.24 -6.32
CA HIS A 121 10.09 -0.46 -7.29
C HIS A 121 8.86 -1.19 -7.83
N GLU A 122 8.90 -2.51 -7.86
CA GLU A 122 7.90 -3.36 -8.51
C GLU A 122 7.13 -4.16 -7.48
N HIS A 123 6.10 -3.53 -6.91
CA HIS A 123 5.12 -4.21 -6.09
C HIS A 123 4.56 -5.42 -6.87
N LYS A 124 4.83 -6.64 -6.35
CA LYS A 124 4.44 -7.97 -6.87
C LYS A 124 5.46 -8.78 -7.69
N LYS A 125 6.74 -8.39 -7.82
CA LYS A 125 7.77 -9.37 -8.28
C LYS A 125 7.84 -10.58 -7.34
N PHE A 126 7.74 -10.32 -6.03
CA PHE A 126 7.45 -11.29 -4.98
C PHE A 126 6.85 -10.56 -3.77
N LYS A 127 6.23 -11.31 -2.84
CA LYS A 127 5.74 -10.77 -1.57
C LYS A 127 6.93 -10.58 -0.63
N GLY A 128 6.96 -9.50 0.16
CA GLY A 128 7.97 -9.31 1.21
C GLY A 128 8.15 -10.58 2.04
N THR A 129 9.39 -11.07 2.13
CA THR A 129 9.71 -12.39 2.68
C THR A 129 10.94 -12.29 3.59
N VAL A 130 10.93 -13.03 4.69
CA VAL A 130 12.07 -13.14 5.59
C VAL A 130 13.01 -14.24 5.06
N PHE A 131 14.26 -13.88 4.82
CA PHE A 131 15.33 -14.83 4.51
C PHE A 131 16.07 -15.15 5.81
N HIS A 132 16.00 -16.42 6.22
CA HIS A 132 16.76 -16.96 7.35
C HIS A 132 17.63 -18.14 6.89
N LYS A 133 17.21 -18.87 5.86
CA LYS A 133 17.90 -20.04 5.32
C LYS A 133 17.68 -20.16 3.81
N PHE A 134 18.47 -21.01 3.16
CA PHE A 134 18.40 -21.26 1.72
C PHE A 134 16.98 -21.53 1.19
N SER A 135 16.17 -22.33 1.90
CA SER A 135 14.80 -22.66 1.46
C SER A 135 13.88 -21.44 1.39
N ASP A 136 14.19 -20.36 2.10
CA ASP A 136 13.37 -19.15 2.11
C ASP A 136 13.58 -18.30 0.85
N LEU A 137 14.60 -18.63 0.04
CA LEU A 137 14.88 -17.95 -1.22
C LEU A 137 13.92 -18.35 -2.35
N ILE A 138 13.22 -19.49 -2.19
CA ILE A 138 12.32 -20.09 -3.20
C ILE A 138 11.31 -19.08 -3.78
N PRO A 139 10.58 -18.27 -2.99
CA PRO A 139 9.61 -17.31 -3.50
C PRO A 139 10.23 -16.24 -4.40
N SER A 140 11.53 -16.02 -4.25
CA SER A 140 12.27 -15.04 -5.04
C SER A 140 13.00 -15.67 -6.23
N ALA A 141 13.23 -16.99 -6.28
CA ALA A 141 14.19 -17.64 -7.18
C ALA A 141 14.02 -17.32 -8.68
N VAL A 142 12.79 -17.05 -9.13
CA VAL A 142 12.46 -16.69 -10.52
C VAL A 142 12.72 -15.21 -10.85
N VAL A 143 13.13 -14.41 -9.87
CA VAL A 143 13.38 -12.98 -9.99
C VAL A 143 14.87 -12.74 -10.23
N ALA A 144 15.16 -11.89 -11.22
CA ALA A 144 16.51 -11.50 -11.62
C ALA A 144 17.33 -10.94 -10.44
N GLY A 145 18.59 -11.34 -10.34
CA GLY A 145 19.49 -10.99 -9.22
C GLY A 145 19.77 -9.49 -9.10
N GLU A 146 19.75 -8.78 -10.22
CA GLU A 146 19.95 -7.33 -10.31
C GLU A 146 18.74 -6.52 -9.83
N THR A 147 17.63 -7.18 -9.48
CA THR A 147 16.45 -6.49 -8.94
C THR A 147 16.81 -5.79 -7.63
N GLU A 148 16.61 -4.48 -7.60
CA GLU A 148 16.77 -3.68 -6.38
C GLU A 148 15.73 -4.05 -5.34
N VAL A 149 16.20 -4.25 -4.11
CA VAL A 149 15.40 -4.66 -2.97
C VAL A 149 15.63 -3.73 -1.79
N LEU A 150 14.56 -3.49 -1.06
CA LEU A 150 14.60 -2.93 0.28
C LEU A 150 14.84 -4.08 1.27
N VAL A 151 15.93 -3.98 2.02
CA VAL A 151 16.31 -4.93 3.06
C VAL A 151 16.12 -4.28 4.42
N GLN A 152 15.59 -5.04 5.36
CA GLN A 152 15.29 -4.56 6.71
C GLN A 152 15.69 -5.62 7.73
N GLU A 153 16.15 -5.20 8.90
CA GLU A 153 16.25 -6.12 10.03
C GLU A 153 14.87 -6.69 10.39
N VAL A 154 14.84 -7.93 10.87
CA VAL A 154 13.59 -8.56 11.29
C VAL A 154 13.21 -8.04 12.68
N VAL A 155 11.99 -7.56 12.81
CA VAL A 155 11.38 -7.19 14.09
C VAL A 155 10.15 -8.04 14.31
N GLU A 156 10.09 -8.68 15.47
CA GLU A 156 8.94 -9.48 15.88
C GLU A 156 7.88 -8.59 16.54
N PHE A 157 6.69 -8.57 15.94
CA PHE A 157 5.54 -7.83 16.45
C PHE A 157 4.51 -8.77 17.07
N VAL A 158 4.09 -8.46 18.30
CA VAL A 158 2.99 -9.16 18.99
C VAL A 158 1.62 -8.68 18.51
N SER A 159 1.57 -7.50 17.91
CA SER A 159 0.35 -6.91 17.36
C SER A 159 0.68 -5.94 16.22
N GLU A 160 -0.10 -5.95 15.16
CA GLU A 160 0.06 -5.07 14.01
C GLU A 160 -1.27 -4.39 13.62
N TRP A 161 -1.18 -3.09 13.32
CA TRP A 161 -2.30 -2.19 13.11
C TRP A 161 -2.09 -1.32 11.88
N ARG A 162 -3.18 -0.96 11.20
CA ARG A 162 -3.18 0.03 10.12
C ARG A 162 -3.90 1.29 10.55
N ALA A 163 -3.20 2.42 10.50
CA ALA A 163 -3.77 3.75 10.68
C ALA A 163 -4.08 4.37 9.31
N TYR A 164 -5.36 4.57 9.01
CA TYR A 164 -5.81 5.24 7.79
C TYR A 164 -5.69 6.75 7.95
N ILE A 165 -4.95 7.39 7.06
CA ILE A 165 -4.70 8.82 7.09
C ILE A 165 -5.43 9.47 5.92
N PHE A 166 -6.23 10.48 6.23
CA PHE A 166 -6.96 11.24 5.22
C PHE A 166 -6.98 12.71 5.57
N ARG A 167 -6.58 13.57 4.63
CA ARG A 167 -6.46 15.03 4.79
C ARG A 167 -5.73 15.42 6.08
N GLY A 168 -4.60 14.74 6.29
CA GLY A 168 -3.69 15.01 7.40
C GLY A 168 -4.21 14.62 8.78
N ARG A 169 -5.21 13.73 8.87
CA ARG A 169 -5.70 13.20 10.14
C ARG A 169 -5.77 11.68 10.10
N ILE A 170 -5.50 11.04 11.24
CA ILE A 170 -5.82 9.63 11.45
C ILE A 170 -7.35 9.49 11.54
N LYS A 171 -7.95 8.75 10.61
CA LYS A 171 -9.41 8.53 10.54
C LYS A 171 -9.86 7.27 11.25
N PHE A 172 -9.03 6.23 11.18
CA PHE A 172 -9.34 4.93 11.74
C PHE A 172 -8.06 4.15 11.98
N VAL A 173 -8.05 3.30 13.00
CA VAL A 173 -6.92 2.43 13.34
C VAL A 173 -7.48 1.02 13.51
N ALA A 174 -6.96 0.07 12.74
CA ALA A 174 -7.49 -1.29 12.66
C ALA A 174 -6.41 -2.33 12.95
N ASN A 175 -6.69 -3.29 13.83
CA ASN A 175 -5.81 -4.44 14.00
C ASN A 175 -5.99 -5.38 12.80
N TYR A 176 -4.89 -5.85 12.22
CA TYR A 176 -4.94 -6.84 11.13
C TYR A 176 -4.17 -8.12 11.45
N ARG A 177 -3.34 -8.13 12.50
CA ARG A 177 -2.57 -9.30 12.92
C ARG A 177 -2.17 -9.20 14.40
N GLY A 178 -2.04 -10.35 15.06
CA GLY A 178 -1.59 -10.43 16.45
C GLY A 178 -2.69 -10.11 17.46
N ASP A 179 -2.30 -9.72 18.67
CA ASP A 179 -3.22 -9.46 19.78
C ASP A 179 -3.89 -8.07 19.64
N PRO A 180 -5.22 -8.00 19.40
CA PRO A 180 -5.93 -6.74 19.27
C PRO A 180 -6.07 -5.95 20.58
N LEU A 181 -5.67 -6.52 21.72
CA LEU A 181 -5.65 -5.82 23.01
C LEU A 181 -4.34 -5.06 23.26
N VAL A 182 -3.31 -5.31 22.44
CA VAL A 182 -2.05 -4.58 22.47
C VAL A 182 -2.09 -3.47 21.42
N PHE A 183 -2.51 -2.28 21.84
CA PHE A 183 -2.74 -1.12 20.98
C PHE A 183 -1.48 -0.23 20.83
N PRO A 184 -1.19 0.35 19.64
CA PRO A 184 -0.06 1.26 19.45
C PRO A 184 -0.20 2.56 20.27
N ASP A 185 0.91 3.11 20.75
CA ASP A 185 0.91 4.40 21.47
C ASP A 185 0.37 5.54 20.58
N PRO A 186 -0.82 6.11 20.89
CA PRO A 186 -1.43 7.16 20.07
C PRO A 186 -0.56 8.41 19.94
N SER A 187 0.21 8.74 20.99
CA SER A 187 1.07 9.93 21.03
C SER A 187 2.20 9.80 20.02
N ARG A 188 2.74 8.59 19.90
CA ARG A 188 3.81 8.27 18.97
C ARG A 188 3.30 8.24 17.52
N MET A 189 2.09 7.74 17.29
CA MET A 189 1.42 7.79 15.99
C MET A 189 1.19 9.22 15.52
N GLN A 190 0.69 10.09 16.41
CA GLN A 190 0.46 11.50 16.09
C GLN A 190 1.78 12.22 15.79
N ALA A 191 2.82 11.99 16.60
CA ALA A 191 4.13 12.61 16.38
C ALA A 191 4.76 12.19 15.03
N ALA A 192 4.58 10.93 14.60
CA ALA A 192 5.02 10.50 13.28
C ALA A 192 4.21 11.15 12.16
N LEU A 193 2.88 11.26 12.34
CA LEU A 193 2.03 11.92 11.37
C LEU A 193 2.44 13.39 11.20
N ASP A 194 2.75 14.09 12.28
CA ASP A 194 3.18 15.49 12.26
C ASP A 194 4.54 15.67 11.58
N ALA A 195 5.43 14.68 11.70
CA ALA A 195 6.74 14.66 11.04
C ALA A 195 6.69 14.17 9.57
N PHE A 196 5.54 13.70 9.09
CA PHE A 196 5.46 13.12 7.75
C PHE A 196 5.40 14.20 6.66
N GLU A 197 6.56 14.49 6.07
CA GLU A 197 6.73 15.41 4.95
C GLU A 197 6.15 14.86 3.63
N ASN A 198 5.70 15.76 2.74
CA ASN A 198 5.18 15.44 1.39
C ASN A 198 4.11 14.32 1.37
N ARG A 199 3.34 14.21 2.46
CA ARG A 199 2.33 13.18 2.64
C ARG A 199 1.19 13.32 1.60
N PRO A 200 0.77 12.23 0.94
CA PRO A 200 -0.41 12.22 0.09
C PRO A 200 -1.70 12.64 0.81
N VAL A 201 -2.71 13.09 0.05
CA VAL A 201 -4.05 13.40 0.61
C VAL A 201 -4.68 12.19 1.31
N GLY A 202 -4.36 10.98 0.84
CA GLY A 202 -4.79 9.71 1.41
C GLY A 202 -3.68 8.66 1.39
N CYS A 203 -3.39 8.06 2.55
CA CYS A 203 -2.40 7.00 2.73
C CYS A 203 -2.71 6.17 3.99
N SER A 204 -1.87 5.19 4.32
CA SER A 204 -1.87 4.58 5.65
C SER A 204 -0.48 4.47 6.24
N MET A 205 -0.40 4.43 7.56
CA MET A 205 0.78 4.03 8.31
C MET A 205 0.46 2.73 9.04
N ASP A 206 1.26 1.70 8.80
CA ASP A 206 1.14 0.42 9.49
C ASP A 206 2.09 0.42 10.69
N TRP A 207 1.62 -0.08 11.82
CA TRP A 207 2.25 0.03 13.13
C TRP A 207 2.36 -1.36 13.75
N GLY A 208 3.52 -1.66 14.30
CA GLY A 208 3.81 -2.90 14.99
C GLY A 208 4.17 -2.63 16.45
N ILE A 209 3.74 -3.52 17.33
CA ILE A 209 4.07 -3.46 18.76
C ILE A 209 4.97 -4.63 19.10
N THR A 210 6.13 -4.36 19.70
CA THR A 210 7.08 -5.39 20.12
C THR A 210 6.63 -6.03 21.44
N SER A 211 7.25 -7.15 21.83
CA SER A 211 7.01 -7.77 23.14
C SER A 211 7.42 -6.89 24.33
N THR A 212 8.28 -5.89 24.11
CA THR A 212 8.69 -4.88 25.10
C THR A 212 7.71 -3.69 25.16
N GLY A 213 6.70 -3.65 24.29
CA GLY A 213 5.69 -2.59 24.24
C GLY A 213 6.07 -1.40 23.35
N ASP A 214 7.18 -1.48 22.60
CA ASP A 214 7.58 -0.41 21.68
C ASP A 214 6.65 -0.35 20.47
N THR A 215 6.16 0.84 20.15
CA THR A 215 5.34 1.10 18.95
C THR A 215 6.23 1.56 17.81
N LEU A 216 6.37 0.76 16.76
CA LEU A 216 7.26 0.99 15.63
C LEU A 216 6.47 1.09 14.32
N LEU A 217 6.93 1.95 13.41
CA LEU A 217 6.39 2.07 12.06
C LEU A 217 6.83 0.87 11.22
N VAL A 218 5.87 0.13 10.69
CA VAL A 218 6.10 -1.03 9.81
C VAL A 218 6.32 -0.56 8.39
N GLU A 219 5.40 0.23 7.84
CA GLU A 219 5.48 0.77 6.49
C GLU A 219 4.43 1.88 6.28
N VAL A 220 4.63 2.69 5.25
CA VAL A 220 3.64 3.61 4.71
C VAL A 220 3.07 3.03 3.42
N ASN A 221 1.76 3.04 3.27
CA ASN A 221 1.07 2.56 2.06
C ASN A 221 0.29 3.68 1.36
N ASP A 222 0.24 3.64 0.03
CA ASP A 222 -0.48 4.63 -0.76
C ASP A 222 -2.00 4.41 -0.73
N GLY A 223 -2.77 5.50 -0.63
CA GLY A 223 -4.23 5.52 -0.52
C GLY A 223 -4.97 4.90 -1.70
N TYR A 224 -4.36 4.82 -2.89
CA TYR A 224 -5.05 4.38 -4.11
C TYR A 224 -5.40 2.88 -4.14
N ALA A 225 -4.77 2.05 -3.29
CA ALA A 225 -4.97 0.60 -3.26
C ALA A 225 -4.81 -0.01 -1.85
N LEU A 226 -5.31 0.69 -0.83
CA LEU A 226 -5.30 0.17 0.56
C LEU A 226 -6.25 -1.02 0.71
N GLY A 227 -5.89 -2.01 1.52
CA GLY A 227 -6.86 -2.98 2.03
C GLY A 227 -7.75 -2.33 3.09
N ASN A 228 -9.05 -2.65 3.12
CA ASN A 228 -9.97 -2.18 4.15
C ASN A 228 -10.11 -3.19 5.31
N TYR A 229 -9.64 -2.82 6.51
CA TYR A 229 -9.72 -3.60 7.74
C TYR A 229 -10.83 -3.12 8.68
N GLY A 230 -11.92 -2.56 8.13
CA GLY A 230 -13.10 -2.14 8.89
C GLY A 230 -13.34 -0.63 8.96
N LEU A 231 -12.61 0.16 8.17
CA LEU A 231 -12.92 1.56 7.96
C LEU A 231 -14.29 1.69 7.28
N ASP A 232 -15.06 2.69 7.68
CA ASP A 232 -16.33 3.03 7.04
C ASP A 232 -16.16 3.12 5.51
N GLY A 233 -17.06 2.48 4.78
CA GLY A 233 -16.91 2.32 3.33
C GLY A 233 -17.01 3.64 2.56
N TYR A 234 -17.74 4.62 3.10
CA TYR A 234 -17.80 5.96 2.51
C TYR A 234 -16.44 6.65 2.66
N VAL A 235 -15.88 6.68 3.88
CA VAL A 235 -14.56 7.27 4.13
C VAL A 235 -13.47 6.56 3.33
N TYR A 236 -13.51 5.23 3.28
CA TYR A 236 -12.55 4.41 2.55
C TYR A 236 -12.53 4.73 1.04
N THR A 237 -13.69 4.82 0.39
CA THR A 237 -13.74 5.18 -1.03
C THR A 237 -13.47 6.67 -1.27
N ALA A 238 -13.69 7.55 -0.29
CA ALA A 238 -13.27 8.95 -0.35
C ALA A 238 -11.73 9.10 -0.34
N ILE A 239 -11.03 8.28 0.46
CA ILE A 239 -9.56 8.20 0.45
C ILE A 239 -9.04 7.79 -0.93
N ILE A 240 -9.57 6.69 -1.48
CA ILE A 240 -9.15 6.17 -2.79
C ILE A 240 -9.35 7.24 -3.87
N GLU A 241 -10.51 7.88 -3.88
CA GLU A 241 -10.82 8.90 -4.88
C GLU A 241 -9.96 10.15 -4.74
N ALA A 242 -9.84 10.70 -3.54
CA ALA A 242 -9.03 11.90 -3.33
C ALA A 242 -7.58 11.64 -3.74
N ARG A 243 -7.05 10.46 -3.41
CA ARG A 243 -5.70 10.07 -3.81
C ARG A 243 -5.59 9.87 -5.32
N TRP A 244 -6.58 9.27 -5.97
CA TRP A 244 -6.63 9.16 -7.44
C TRP A 244 -6.62 10.55 -8.09
N ARG A 245 -7.47 11.48 -7.62
CA ARG A 245 -7.53 12.86 -8.13
C ARG A 245 -6.19 13.59 -7.98
N GLU A 246 -5.55 13.46 -6.83
CA GLU A 246 -4.21 14.03 -6.58
C GLU A 246 -3.18 13.51 -7.60
N ILE A 247 -3.16 12.20 -7.87
CA ILE A 247 -2.27 11.60 -8.90
C ILE A 247 -2.59 12.10 -10.31
N MET A 248 -3.88 12.33 -10.59
CA MET A 248 -4.34 12.89 -11.87
C MET A 248 -4.07 14.39 -12.02
N GLY A 249 -3.51 15.05 -11.00
CA GLY A 249 -3.25 16.49 -10.99
C GLY A 249 -4.53 17.33 -10.92
N LEU A 250 -5.58 16.78 -10.29
CA LEU A 250 -6.88 17.41 -10.13
C LEU A 250 -7.04 17.94 -8.70
N GLU A 251 -7.85 18.99 -8.55
CA GLU A 251 -8.19 19.52 -7.23
C GLU A 251 -9.00 18.51 -6.40
N ASP A 252 -8.80 18.53 -5.08
CA ASP A 252 -9.64 17.79 -4.14
C ASP A 252 -11.09 18.26 -4.26
N ASN A 253 -12.02 17.32 -4.42
CA ASN A 253 -13.44 17.61 -4.56
C ASN A 253 -14.21 17.67 -3.22
N GLY A 254 -13.51 17.59 -2.09
CA GLY A 254 -14.09 17.78 -0.76
C GLY A 254 -14.94 16.62 -0.27
N ILE A 255 -15.01 15.50 -1.00
CA ILE A 255 -15.81 14.36 -0.56
C ILE A 255 -15.23 13.79 0.74
N GLY A 256 -16.09 13.59 1.74
CA GLY A 256 -15.69 13.09 3.05
C GLY A 256 -14.94 14.09 3.93
N ILE A 257 -15.02 15.41 3.68
CA ILE A 257 -14.30 16.42 4.47
C ILE A 257 -14.81 16.56 5.90
N ASN A 258 -16.10 16.27 6.10
CA ASN A 258 -16.79 16.34 7.39
C ASN A 258 -16.81 15.00 8.14
N LEU A 259 -16.16 13.97 7.60
CA LEU A 259 -16.06 12.63 8.17
C LEU A 259 -14.65 12.39 8.69
#